data_AF-A0A327JZ70-F1
#
_entry.id   AF-A0A327JZ70-F1
#
_cell.length_a   1.000
_cell.length_b   1.000
_cell.length_c   1.000
_cell.angle_alpha   90.00
_cell.angle_beta   90.00
_cell.angle_gamma   90.00
#
_symmetry.space_group_name_H-M   'P 1'
#
loop_
_entity.id
_entity.type
_entity.pdbx_description
1 polymer ?
#
loop_
_entity_poly.entity_id
_entity_poly.type
_entity_poly.pdbx_seq_one_letter_code
_entity_poly.pdbx_strand_id
1 'polypeptide(L)' 'MSEISDGETRDAAMAAAAQAVEHYEIARYGTLEAWAHRLGHKEAAKRLGETLQEEKSADAKLSKVGESELNK' A
#
# COMPACT_ATOMS: atom_id res chain seq x y z
N MET A 1 8.37 11.28 -12.80
CA MET A 1 7.62 10.80 -13.98
C MET A 1 7.51 11.86 -15.09
N SER A 2 8.40 12.86 -15.11
CA SER A 2 8.42 13.95 -16.11
C SER A 2 8.74 13.47 -17.53
N GLU A 3 9.38 12.31 -17.65
CA GLU A 3 9.78 11.71 -18.94
C GLU A 3 8.60 11.04 -19.68
N ILE A 4 7.46 10.85 -19.02
CA ILE A 4 6.25 10.28 -19.63
C ILE A 4 5.38 11.44 -20.11
N SER A 5 5.33 11.64 -21.43
CA SER A 5 4.56 12.72 -22.06
C SER A 5 3.07 12.43 -22.16
N ASP A 6 2.68 11.15 -22.20
CA ASP A 6 1.29 10.72 -22.22
C ASP A 6 0.69 10.73 -20.80
N GLY A 7 -0.44 11.42 -20.64
CA GLY A 7 -1.07 11.65 -19.33
C GLY A 7 -1.57 10.35 -18.69
N GLU A 8 -2.26 9.51 -19.46
CA GLU A 8 -2.83 8.26 -18.97
C GLU A 8 -1.73 7.27 -18.57
N THR A 9 -0.70 7.12 -19.40
CA THR A 9 0.48 6.29 -19.09
C THR A 9 1.20 6.80 -17.84
N ARG A 10 1.29 8.12 -17.66
CA ARG A 10 1.93 8.71 -16.47
C ARG A 10 1.13 8.41 -15.21
N ASP A 11 -0.19 8.53 -15.25
CA ASP A 11 -1.05 8.25 -14.11
C ASP A 11 -1.05 6.75 -13.77
N ALA A 12 -1.04 5.87 -14.77
CA ALA A 12 -0.85 4.42 -14.61
C ALA A 12 0.49 4.10 -13.92
N ALA A 13 1.59 4.73 -14.37
CA ALA A 13 2.89 4.56 -13.74
C ALA A 13 2.91 5.07 -12.28
N MET A 14 2.24 6.20 -12.00
CA MET A 14 2.09 6.73 -10.64
C MET A 14 1.34 5.78 -9.72
N ALA A 15 0.22 5.23 -10.19
CA ALA A 15 -0.54 4.24 -9.44
C ALA A 15 0.28 2.98 -9.15
N ALA A 16 0.99 2.45 -10.17
CA ALA A 16 1.87 1.28 -9.99
C ALA A 16 3.00 1.54 -8.98
N ALA A 17 3.61 2.72 -9.02
CA ALA A 17 4.64 3.10 -8.05
C ALA A 17 4.07 3.21 -6.64
N ALA A 18 2.87 3.76 -6.48
CA ALA A 18 2.18 3.83 -5.20
C ALA A 18 1.87 2.42 -4.65
N GLN A 19 1.34 1.51 -5.47
CA GLN A 19 1.07 0.12 -5.05
C GLN A 19 2.34 -0.61 -4.58
N ALA A 20 3.48 -0.35 -5.24
CA ALA A 20 4.75 -0.92 -4.79
C ALA A 20 5.16 -0.41 -3.39
N VAL A 21 4.87 0.84 -3.06
CA VAL A 21 5.08 1.41 -1.72
C VAL A 21 4.11 0.76 -0.71
N GLU A 22 2.82 0.65 -1.04
CA GLU A 22 1.83 -0.01 -0.19
C GLU A 22 2.23 -1.46 0.13
N HIS A 23 2.70 -2.22 -0.87
CA HIS A 23 3.18 -3.58 -0.68
C HIS A 23 4.41 -3.65 0.26
N TYR A 24 5.32 -2.69 0.17
CA TYR A 24 6.44 -2.57 1.09
C TYR A 24 5.93 -2.34 2.52
N GLU A 25 4.96 -1.45 2.70
CA GLU A 25 4.39 -1.11 4.01
C GLU A 25 3.59 -2.28 4.60
N ILE A 26 2.74 -2.94 3.83
CA ILE A 26 1.99 -4.14 4.24
C ILE A 26 2.94 -5.22 4.76
N ALA A 27 4.04 -5.48 4.05
CA ALA A 27 5.03 -6.48 4.48
C ALA A 27 5.70 -6.09 5.81
N ARG A 28 6.01 -4.80 5.99
CA ARG A 28 6.64 -4.28 7.21
C ARG A 28 5.69 -4.26 8.40
N TYR A 29 4.51 -3.67 8.26
CA TYR A 29 3.54 -3.57 9.35
C TYR A 29 3.04 -4.94 9.79
N GLY A 30 2.82 -5.88 8.85
CA GLY A 30 2.49 -7.27 9.21
C GLY A 30 3.59 -7.96 10.03
N THR A 31 4.86 -7.73 9.69
CA THR A 31 5.98 -8.26 10.47
C THR A 31 6.08 -7.63 11.85
N LEU A 32 5.94 -6.30 11.93
CA LEU A 32 6.04 -5.55 13.18
C LEU A 32 4.87 -5.87 14.13
N GLU A 33 3.65 -6.00 13.63
CA GLU A 33 2.48 -6.41 14.41
C GLU A 33 2.71 -7.80 15.04
N ALA A 34 3.20 -8.76 14.26
CA ALA A 34 3.51 -10.11 14.74
C ALA A 34 4.60 -10.09 15.83
N TRP A 35 5.65 -9.28 15.67
CA TRP A 35 6.68 -9.12 16.69
C TRP A 35 6.15 -8.45 17.96
N ALA A 36 5.31 -7.42 17.83
CA ALA A 36 4.68 -6.75 18.96
C ALA A 36 3.82 -7.74 19.77
N HIS A 37 3.05 -8.61 19.10
CA HIS A 37 2.35 -9.71 19.77
C HIS A 37 3.30 -10.66 20.48
N ARG A 38 4.38 -11.10 19.82
CA ARG A 38 5.36 -12.05 20.37
C ARG A 38 6.07 -11.52 21.63
N LEU A 39 6.30 -10.21 21.69
CA LEU A 39 6.98 -9.51 22.78
C LEU A 39 6.00 -9.01 23.87
N GLY A 40 4.69 -9.18 23.69
CA GLY A 40 3.67 -8.76 24.66
C GLY A 40 3.32 -7.27 24.61
N HIS A 41 3.73 -6.54 23.58
CA HIS A 41 3.43 -5.11 23.38
C HIS A 41 2.04 -4.91 22.75
N LYS A 42 0.98 -5.16 23.53
CA LYS A 42 -0.42 -5.17 23.04
C LYS A 42 -0.87 -3.88 22.36
N GLU A 43 -0.57 -2.72 22.93
CA GLU A 43 -0.95 -1.43 22.34
C GLU A 43 -0.21 -1.14 21.03
N ALA A 44 1.06 -1.54 20.94
CA ALA A 44 1.82 -1.42 19.70
C ALA A 44 1.24 -2.34 18.62
N ALA A 45 0.95 -3.60 18.95
CA ALA A 45 0.32 -4.54 18.03
C ALA A 45 -1.00 -4.00 17.48
N LYS A 46 -1.86 -3.46 18.36
CA LYS A 46 -3.12 -2.83 17.94
C LYS A 46 -2.91 -1.71 16.93
N ARG A 47 -2.02 -0.76 17.23
CA ARG A 47 -1.75 0.38 16.34
C ARG A 47 -1.13 -0.04 15.01
N LEU A 48 -0.20 -0.98 15.05
CA LEU A 48 0.42 -1.54 13.83
C LEU A 48 -0.60 -2.28 12.97
N GLY A 49 -1.54 -3.00 13.61
CA GLY A 49 -2.65 -3.66 12.93
C GLY A 49 -3.64 -2.67 12.31
N GLU A 50 -3.94 -1.55 12.99
CA GLU A 50 -4.75 -0.45 12.44
C GLU A 50 -4.09 0.11 11.16
N THR A 51 -2.79 0.47 11.23
CA THR A 51 -2.06 0.95 10.05
C THR A 51 -2.00 -0.10 8.94
N LEU A 52 -1.76 -1.37 9.26
CA LEU A 52 -1.78 -2.46 8.28
C LEU A 52 -3.11 -2.55 7.52
N GLN A 53 -4.25 -2.31 8.17
CA GLN A 53 -5.56 -2.30 7.51
C GLN A 53 -5.77 -1.07 6.63
N GLU A 54 -5.23 0.08 7.03
CA GLU A 54 -5.23 1.30 6.22
C GLU A 54 -4.46 1.10 4.92
N GLU A 55 -3.23 0.55 4.97
CA GLU A 55 -2.41 0.32 3.76
C GLU A 55 -3.04 -0.74 2.84
N LYS A 56 -3.60 -1.83 3.39
CA LYS A 56 -4.37 -2.79 2.59
C LYS A 56 -5.57 -2.15 1.89
N SER A 57 -6.22 -1.19 2.54
CA SER A 57 -7.34 -0.47 1.96
C SER A 57 -6.90 0.54 0.90
N ALA A 58 -5.72 1.16 1.06
CA ALA A 58 -5.12 2.03 0.07
C ALA A 58 -4.72 1.25 -1.19
N ASP A 59 -4.02 0.11 -1.03
CA ASP A 59 -3.66 -0.79 -2.13
C ASP A 59 -4.89 -1.28 -2.91
N ALA A 60 -5.95 -1.68 -2.20
CA ALA A 60 -7.20 -2.12 -2.84
C ALA A 60 -7.85 -1.00 -3.68
N LYS A 61 -7.76 0.26 -3.23
CA LYS A 61 -8.26 1.41 -4.00
C LYS A 61 -7.40 1.67 -5.24
N LEU A 62 -6.08 1.61 -5.10
CA LEU A 62 -5.16 1.78 -6.23
C LEU A 62 -5.36 0.68 -7.27
N SER A 63 -5.53 -0.57 -6.84
CA SER A 63 -5.85 -1.71 -7.73
C SER A 63 -7.12 -1.45 -8.52
N LYS A 64 -8.18 -1.00 -7.85
CA LYS A 64 -9.45 -0.67 -8.49
C LYS A 64 -9.29 0.42 -9.54
N VAL A 65 -8.59 1.52 -9.21
CA VAL A 65 -8.33 2.62 -10.17
C VAL A 65 -7.51 2.12 -11.36
N GLY A 66 -6.48 1.31 -11.11
CA GLY A 66 -5.66 0.68 -12.14
C GLY A 66 -6.49 -0.13 -13.14
N GLU A 67 -7.34 -1.02 -12.65
CA GLU A 67 -8.20 -1.88 -13.48
C GLU A 67 -9.33 -1.12 -14.19
N SER A 68 -9.95 -0.15 -13.53
CA SER A 68 -11.16 0.50 -14.05
C SER A 68 -10.88 1.71 -14.95
N GLU A 69 -9.71 2.31 -14.86
CA GLU A 69 -9.43 3.62 -15.49
C GLU A 69 -8.08 3.65 -16.22
N LEU A 70 -7.02 3.09 -15.66
CA LEU A 70 -5.65 3.37 -16.12
C LEU A 70 -5.04 2.30 -17.05
N ASN A 71 -5.41 1.03 -16.92
CA ASN A 71 -4.81 -0.10 -17.67
C ASN A 71 -5.74 -0.72 -18.73
N LYS A 72 -6.51 0.09 -19.46
CA LYS A 72 -7.45 -0.41 -20.49
C LYS A 72 -6.80 -0.72 -21.82
#